data_AF-A0A9Q1JS18-F1
#
_entry.id   AF-A0A9Q1JS18-F1
#
_cell.length_a   1.000
_cell.length_b   1.000
_cell.length_c   1.000
_cell.angle_alpha   90.00
_cell.angle_beta   90.00
_cell.angle_gamma   90.00
#
_symmetry.space_group_name_H-M   'P 1'
#
loop_
_entity.id
_entity.type
_entity.pdbx_description
1 polymer ?
#
loop_
_entity_poly.entity_id
_entity_poly.type
_entity_poly.pdbx_seq_one_letter_code
_entity_poly.pdbx_strand_id
1 'polypeptide(L)'
;MGFDHFDYTLLQNHTGGSWVLWNNDNCHASVLAKENRAIHMLVHDSHKSNNILVSGVYAPTQTREKEQSIMVNGKSFTWKKRINGSWVFKKLDRGITRHDFAALYPNISVVHGPFTFSDHCPLIISTKLQHGRNITAPFCFQNFWTKYPHLDDLVTKSWKSPIKGTKMFQLS
;
A
#
# COMPACT_ATOMS: atom_id res chain seq x y z
N MET A 1 9.58 -17.05 12.27
CA MET A 1 9.75 -15.85 11.43
C MET A 1 10.60 -14.76 12.12
N GLY A 2 11.26 -15.06 13.25
CA GLY A 2 12.15 -14.10 13.92
C GLY A 2 11.44 -12.89 14.50
N PHE A 3 10.14 -13.02 14.83
CA PHE A 3 9.37 -11.97 15.51
C PHE A 3 9.10 -12.37 16.95
N ASP A 4 9.31 -11.45 17.88
CA ASP A 4 9.19 -11.69 19.32
C ASP A 4 7.83 -11.28 19.86
N HIS A 5 7.11 -10.44 19.12
CA HIS A 5 5.77 -9.97 19.48
C HIS A 5 4.80 -10.21 18.32
N PHE A 6 3.56 -10.56 18.66
CA PHE A 6 2.47 -10.68 17.70
C PHE A 6 1.12 -10.44 18.38
N ASP A 7 0.12 -10.08 17.58
CA ASP A 7 -1.29 -10.09 17.96
C ASP A 7 -2.13 -10.43 16.72
N TYR A 8 -3.39 -10.80 16.94
CA TYR A 8 -4.30 -11.17 15.87
C TYR A 8 -5.75 -10.81 16.22
N THR A 9 -6.56 -10.63 15.17
CA THR A 9 -8.02 -10.54 15.27
C THR A 9 -8.63 -11.66 14.47
N LEU A 10 -9.56 -12.39 15.09
CA LEU A 10 -10.37 -13.40 14.42
C LEU A 10 -11.61 -12.73 13.87
N LEU A 11 -12.00 -13.12 12.67
CA LEU A 11 -13.21 -12.59 12.07
C LEU A 11 -14.42 -13.32 12.64
N GLN A 12 -15.36 -12.57 13.23
CA GLN A 12 -16.67 -13.12 13.55
C GLN A 12 -17.40 -13.48 12.25
N ASN A 13 -17.93 -14.70 12.19
CA ASN A 13 -18.71 -15.24 11.06
C ASN A 13 -17.98 -15.37 9.72
N HIS A 14 -16.64 -15.30 9.71
CA HIS A 14 -15.82 -15.58 8.53
C HIS A 14 -14.64 -16.49 8.90
N THR A 15 -14.12 -17.22 7.92
CA THR A 15 -12.89 -18.01 8.10
C THR A 15 -11.67 -17.12 7.99
N GLY A 16 -10.76 -17.22 8.96
CA GLY A 16 -9.47 -16.53 8.95
C GLY A 16 -9.38 -15.39 9.95
N GLY A 17 -8.38 -14.54 9.76
CA GLY A 17 -8.07 -13.43 10.65
C GLY A 17 -6.90 -12.62 10.12
N SER A 18 -6.62 -11.50 10.78
CA SER A 18 -5.46 -10.66 10.47
C SER A 18 -4.46 -10.78 11.59
N TRP A 19 -3.19 -10.94 11.23
CA TRP A 19 -2.08 -11.06 12.16
C TRP A 19 -1.16 -9.87 11.99
N VAL A 20 -0.65 -9.35 13.10
CA VAL A 20 0.41 -8.35 13.14
C VAL A 20 1.58 -8.94 13.92
N LEU A 21 2.80 -8.77 13.41
CA LEU A 21 4.03 -9.28 14.01
C LEU A 21 5.10 -8.19 14.00
N TRP A 22 5.86 -8.04 15.09
CA TRP A 22 6.88 -7.00 15.21
C TRP A 22 8.00 -7.36 16.20
N ASN A 23 9.09 -6.59 16.14
CA ASN A 23 10.23 -6.67 17.06
C ASN A 23 10.51 -5.29 17.67
N ASN A 24 10.46 -5.20 19.00
CA ASN A 24 10.71 -3.95 19.71
C ASN A 24 12.18 -3.49 19.66
N ASP A 25 13.10 -4.39 19.31
CA ASP A 25 14.51 -4.04 19.06
C ASP A 25 14.69 -3.07 17.89
N ASN A 26 13.78 -3.11 16.91
CA ASN A 26 13.85 -2.28 15.70
C ASN A 26 12.77 -1.19 15.65
N CYS A 27 11.60 -1.42 16.26
CA CYS A 27 10.53 -0.45 16.37
C CYS A 27 9.68 -0.73 17.61
N HIS A 28 9.56 0.23 18.53
CA HIS A 28 8.69 0.05 19.68
C HIS A 28 7.23 0.17 19.24
N ALA A 29 6.51 -0.95 19.22
CA ALA A 29 5.12 -0.99 18.84
C ALA A 29 4.25 -1.68 19.90
N SER A 30 3.00 -1.23 20.00
CA SER A 30 2.01 -1.78 20.92
C SER A 30 0.63 -1.78 20.26
N VAL A 31 -0.22 -2.71 20.66
CA VAL A 31 -1.62 -2.77 20.23
C VAL A 31 -2.42 -1.79 21.08
N LEU A 32 -3.13 -0.87 20.42
CA LEU A 32 -4.02 0.10 21.06
C LEU A 32 -5.44 -0.44 21.21
N ALA A 33 -5.95 -1.06 20.15
CA ALA A 33 -7.33 -1.54 20.11
C ALA A 33 -7.47 -2.67 19.08
N LYS A 34 -8.43 -3.57 19.34
CA LYS A 34 -8.84 -4.64 18.44
C LYS A 34 -10.35 -4.58 18.24
N GLU A 35 -10.75 -4.61 16.99
CA GLU A 35 -12.13 -4.70 16.55
C GLU A 35 -12.32 -5.98 15.72
N ASN A 36 -13.57 -6.34 15.43
CA ASN A 36 -13.91 -7.53 14.65
C ASN A 36 -13.20 -7.62 13.29
N ARG A 37 -12.79 -6.50 12.72
CA ARG A 37 -12.15 -6.42 11.40
C ARG A 37 -10.92 -5.52 11.39
N ALA A 38 -10.43 -5.08 12.55
CA ALA A 38 -9.31 -4.15 12.61
C ALA A 38 -8.40 -4.42 13.81
N ILE A 39 -7.10 -4.18 13.61
CA ILE A 39 -6.11 -4.08 14.69
C ILE A 39 -5.45 -2.71 14.55
N HIS A 40 -5.49 -1.93 15.62
CA HIS A 40 -4.86 -0.62 15.70
C HIS A 40 -3.59 -0.71 16.52
N MET A 41 -2.48 -0.27 15.96
CA MET A 41 -1.16 -0.29 16.58
C MET A 41 -0.61 1.12 16.72
N LEU A 42 -0.03 1.42 17.87
CA LEU A 42 0.83 2.58 18.05
C LEU A 42 2.27 2.14 17.81
N VAL A 43 2.92 2.73 16.83
CA VAL A 43 4.32 2.50 16.51
C VAL A 43 5.09 3.78 16.81
N HIS A 44 6.11 3.69 17.65
CA HIS A 44 7.00 4.82 17.92
C HIS A 44 8.16 4.81 16.93
N ASP A 45 8.31 5.90 16.19
CA ASP A 45 9.51 6.17 15.39
C ASP A 45 10.51 6.93 16.25
N SER A 46 11.54 6.21 16.71
CA SER A 46 12.63 6.75 17.53
C SER A 46 13.44 7.81 16.80
N HIS A 47 13.56 7.74 15.46
CA HIS A 47 14.35 8.69 14.69
C HIS A 47 13.69 10.07 14.59
N LYS A 48 12.36 10.09 14.51
CA LYS A 48 11.58 11.35 14.43
C LYS A 48 10.93 11.73 15.74
N SER A 49 11.13 10.93 16.79
CA SER A 49 10.49 11.09 18.10
C SER A 49 8.97 11.27 17.99
N ASN A 50 8.36 10.52 17.07
CA ASN A 50 6.95 10.65 16.71
C ASN A 50 6.22 9.33 16.85
N ASN A 51 4.93 9.42 17.18
CA ASN A 51 4.05 8.27 17.24
C ASN A 51 3.25 8.13 15.95
N ILE A 52 3.15 6.91 15.45
CA ILE A 52 2.47 6.54 14.22
C ILE A 52 1.32 5.61 14.57
N LEU A 53 0.12 5.91 14.10
CA LEU A 53 -1.00 4.99 14.16
C LEU A 53 -1.02 4.13 12.90
N VAL A 54 -0.89 2.82 13.06
CA VAL A 54 -1.00 1.82 11.98
C VAL A 54 -2.25 0.99 12.22
N SER A 55 -3.12 0.90 11.22
CA SER A 55 -4.35 0.10 11.32
C SER A 55 -4.32 -1.01 10.27
N GLY A 56 -4.36 -2.27 10.70
CA GLY A 56 -4.60 -3.41 9.83
C GLY A 56 -6.10 -3.67 9.74
N VAL A 57 -6.73 -3.42 8.59
CA VAL A 57 -8.18 -3.55 8.40
C VAL A 57 -8.49 -4.67 7.39
N TYR A 58 -9.34 -5.61 7.80
CA TYR A 58 -9.85 -6.67 6.95
C TYR A 58 -11.14 -6.22 6.25
N ALA A 59 -11.03 -5.62 5.07
CA ALA A 59 -12.17 -5.16 4.28
C ALA A 59 -11.87 -5.19 2.77
N PRO A 60 -12.89 -5.26 1.90
CA PRO A 60 -12.70 -5.06 0.48
C PRO A 60 -12.08 -3.69 0.20
N THR A 61 -11.01 -3.64 -0.60
CA THR A 61 -10.41 -2.37 -1.01
C THR A 61 -11.35 -1.60 -1.93
N GLN A 62 -11.70 -0.37 -1.55
CA GLN A 62 -12.51 0.52 -2.37
C GLN A 62 -11.68 1.14 -3.52
N THR A 63 -12.33 1.62 -4.58
CA THR A 63 -11.62 2.18 -5.75
C THR A 63 -10.73 3.37 -5.37
N ARG A 64 -11.23 4.29 -4.53
CA ARG A 64 -10.49 5.47 -4.07
C ARG A 64 -9.20 5.12 -3.31
N GLU A 65 -9.23 4.06 -2.53
CA GLU A 65 -8.09 3.58 -1.75
C GLU A 65 -6.96 3.02 -2.62
N LYS A 66 -7.29 2.56 -3.84
CA LYS A 66 -6.27 2.11 -4.79
C LYS A 66 -5.40 3.26 -5.31
N GLU A 67 -5.95 4.47 -5.37
CA GLU A 67 -5.21 5.67 -5.80
C GLU A 67 -4.26 6.18 -4.72
N GLN A 68 -4.58 5.91 -3.45
CA GLN A 68 -3.78 6.28 -2.27
C GLN A 68 -2.85 5.15 -1.81
N SER A 69 -2.71 4.08 -2.61
CA SER A 69 -1.90 2.94 -2.21
C SER A 69 -0.41 3.29 -2.23
N ILE A 70 0.28 2.91 -1.17
CA ILE A 70 1.74 3.04 -1.05
C ILE A 70 2.42 2.23 -2.16
N MET A 71 3.57 2.71 -2.64
CA MET A 71 4.38 1.96 -3.60
C MET A 71 4.76 0.57 -3.05
N VAL A 72 4.59 -0.45 -3.89
CA VAL A 72 4.84 -1.84 -3.52
C VAL A 72 6.06 -2.36 -4.26
N ASN A 73 7.03 -2.89 -3.50
CA ASN A 73 8.18 -3.62 -4.01
C ASN A 73 7.95 -5.12 -3.81
N GLY A 74 8.15 -5.92 -4.86
CA GLY A 74 8.00 -7.38 -4.81
C GLY A 74 6.87 -7.92 -5.68
N LYS A 75 6.23 -9.01 -5.24
CA LYS A 75 5.28 -9.79 -6.05
C LYS A 75 4.06 -8.99 -6.48
N SER A 76 3.52 -9.26 -7.67
CA SER A 76 2.29 -8.59 -8.14
C SER A 76 1.00 -9.07 -7.45
N PHE A 77 1.07 -10.11 -6.62
CA PHE A 77 -0.05 -10.75 -5.94
C PHE A 77 0.28 -11.01 -4.46
N THR A 78 -0.77 -11.01 -3.64
CA THR A 78 -0.66 -11.19 -2.17
C THR A 78 -1.40 -12.41 -1.67
N TRP A 79 -2.22 -13.04 -2.51
CA TRP A 79 -2.98 -14.23 -2.18
C TRP A 79 -2.86 -15.27 -3.30
N LYS A 80 -2.80 -16.55 -2.93
CA LYS A 80 -2.80 -17.68 -3.87
C LYS A 80 -3.63 -18.84 -3.35
N LYS A 81 -4.39 -19.50 -4.23
CA LYS A 81 -5.11 -20.74 -3.89
C LYS A 81 -5.18 -21.67 -5.09
N ARG A 82 -5.22 -22.97 -4.81
CA ARG A 82 -5.52 -24.00 -5.83
C ARG A 82 -7.03 -24.18 -5.94
N ILE A 83 -7.57 -24.00 -7.14
CA ILE A 83 -9.00 -24.15 -7.44
C ILE A 83 -9.10 -25.06 -8.66
N ASN A 84 -9.81 -26.19 -8.52
CA ASN A 84 -9.98 -27.19 -9.58
C ASN A 84 -8.64 -27.61 -10.24
N GLY A 85 -7.61 -27.86 -9.41
CA GLY A 85 -6.27 -28.25 -9.87
C GLY A 85 -5.36 -27.11 -10.32
N SER A 86 -5.93 -25.96 -10.67
CA SER A 86 -5.19 -24.80 -11.19
C SER A 86 -4.86 -23.77 -10.11
N TRP A 87 -3.71 -23.09 -10.26
CA TRP A 87 -3.34 -21.99 -9.38
C TRP A 87 -4.05 -20.69 -9.75
N VAL A 88 -4.65 -20.04 -8.76
CA VAL A 88 -5.26 -18.72 -8.87
C VAL A 88 -4.51 -17.75 -7.97
N PHE A 89 -4.15 -16.59 -8.50
CA PHE A 89 -3.42 -15.54 -7.80
C PHE A 89 -4.24 -14.25 -7.80
N LYS A 90 -4.28 -13.55 -6.66
CA LYS A 90 -4.98 -12.26 -6.53
C LYS A 90 -4.14 -11.28 -5.70
N LYS A 91 -4.30 -9.98 -5.97
CA LYS A 91 -3.78 -8.89 -5.13
C LYS A 91 -4.92 -8.40 -4.24
N LEU A 92 -4.99 -8.91 -3.02
CA LEU A 92 -6.06 -8.63 -2.05
C LEU A 92 -5.63 -7.64 -0.97
N ASP A 93 -4.33 -7.58 -0.65
CA ASP A 93 -3.79 -6.82 0.46
C ASP A 93 -3.06 -5.56 -0.06
N ARG A 94 -3.23 -4.44 0.63
CA ARG A 94 -2.65 -3.13 0.25
C ARG A 94 -2.27 -2.32 1.49
N GLY A 95 -1.16 -1.59 1.40
CA GLY A 95 -0.85 -0.49 2.31
C GLY A 95 -1.36 0.82 1.75
N ILE A 96 -2.00 1.63 2.58
CA ILE A 96 -2.55 2.94 2.24
C ILE A 96 -2.01 3.93 3.26
N THR A 97 -1.76 5.16 2.81
CA THR A 97 -1.31 6.24 3.68
C THR A 97 -2.10 7.51 3.41
N ARG A 98 -2.15 8.39 4.39
CA ARG A 98 -2.58 9.78 4.19
C ARG A 98 -1.45 10.59 3.53
N HIS A 99 -1.82 11.68 2.87
CA HIS A 99 -0.87 12.51 2.11
C HIS A 99 0.10 13.28 3.02
N ASP A 100 -0.39 13.79 4.15
CA ASP A 100 0.44 14.40 5.21
C ASP A 100 1.47 13.40 5.75
N PHE A 101 1.06 12.16 5.97
CA PHE A 101 1.95 11.09 6.40
C PHE A 101 2.97 10.70 5.32
N ALA A 102 2.56 10.64 4.06
CA ALA A 102 3.47 10.39 2.94
C ALA A 102 4.52 11.51 2.80
N ALA A 103 4.14 12.77 3.09
CA ALA A 103 5.08 13.89 3.10
C ALA A 103 6.10 13.77 4.25
N LEU A 104 5.68 13.29 5.43
CA LEU A 104 6.59 13.00 6.53
C LEU A 104 7.51 11.81 6.23
N TYR A 105 7.02 10.79 5.52
CA TYR A 105 7.76 9.56 5.19
C TYR A 105 7.83 9.35 3.68
N PRO A 106 8.60 10.17 2.95
CA PRO A 106 8.62 10.13 1.48
C PRO A 106 9.14 8.80 0.91
N ASN A 107 9.89 8.04 1.71
CA ASN A 107 10.45 6.74 1.33
C ASN A 107 9.62 5.56 1.83
N ILE A 108 8.39 5.79 2.31
CA ILE A 108 7.53 4.70 2.74
C ILE A 108 7.22 3.77 1.56
N SER A 109 7.42 2.49 1.78
CA SER A 109 7.16 1.43 0.81
C SER A 109 6.59 0.21 1.50
N VAL A 110 5.85 -0.59 0.74
CA VAL A 110 5.41 -1.92 1.17
C VAL A 110 6.21 -2.97 0.42
N VAL A 111 6.75 -3.94 1.13
CA VAL A 111 7.42 -5.10 0.55
C VAL A 111 6.55 -6.34 0.76
N HIS A 112 6.32 -7.11 -0.30
CA HIS A 112 5.63 -8.39 -0.17
C HIS A 112 6.61 -9.49 0.24
N GLY A 113 6.39 -10.08 1.42
CA GLY A 113 7.22 -11.17 1.94
C GLY A 113 7.03 -12.50 1.18
N PRO A 114 7.75 -13.54 1.60
CA PRO A 114 7.58 -14.89 1.06
C PRO A 114 6.21 -15.46 1.42
N PHE A 115 5.64 -16.27 0.52
CA PHE A 115 4.54 -17.15 0.90
C PHE A 115 5.13 -18.28 1.74
N THR A 116 4.68 -18.40 2.97
CA THR A 116 5.11 -19.47 3.88
C THR A 116 3.96 -20.45 4.06
N PHE A 117 3.29 -20.41 5.22
CA PHE A 117 2.23 -21.34 5.60
C PHE A 117 0.83 -20.79 5.34
N SER A 118 0.71 -19.51 4.99
CA SER A 118 -0.56 -18.87 4.64
C SER A 118 -0.77 -18.83 3.12
N ASP A 119 -2.03 -18.83 2.70
CA ASP A 119 -2.42 -18.50 1.34
C ASP A 119 -2.24 -17.02 1.04
N HIS A 120 -2.04 -16.18 2.06
CA HIS A 120 -1.58 -14.80 1.97
C HIS A 120 -0.06 -14.68 2.15
N CYS A 121 0.57 -13.70 1.48
CA CYS A 121 1.92 -13.24 1.82
C CYS A 121 1.85 -12.02 2.74
N PRO A 122 2.80 -11.86 3.68
CA PRO A 122 2.79 -10.71 4.58
C PRO A 122 3.14 -9.42 3.85
N LEU A 123 2.52 -8.32 4.26
CA LEU A 123 2.92 -6.96 3.90
C LEU A 123 3.92 -6.44 4.93
N ILE A 124 5.10 -6.03 4.46
CA ILE A 124 6.16 -5.46 5.31
C ILE A 124 6.24 -3.97 5.01
N ILE A 125 5.95 -3.13 5.98
CA ILE A 125 6.08 -1.67 5.83
C ILE A 125 7.54 -1.28 6.11
N SER A 126 8.14 -0.54 5.19
CA SER A 126 9.50 -0.02 5.34
C SER A 126 9.51 1.49 5.13
N THR A 127 10.15 2.20 6.05
CA THR A 127 10.43 3.65 5.95
C THR A 127 11.90 3.94 5.61
N LYS A 128 12.72 2.88 5.45
CA LYS A 128 14.15 3.02 5.14
C LYS A 128 14.33 3.55 3.72
N LEU A 129 15.29 4.45 3.54
CA LEU A 129 15.83 4.82 2.23
C LEU A 129 16.33 3.56 1.54
N GLN A 130 15.60 3.07 0.53
CA GLN A 130 16.13 2.03 -0.33
C GLN A 130 17.17 2.69 -1.24
N HIS A 131 18.46 2.57 -0.90
CA HIS A 131 19.53 2.83 -1.85
C HIS A 131 19.37 1.83 -3.01
N GLY A 132 18.93 2.31 -4.17
CA GLY A 132 18.93 1.54 -5.41
C GLY A 132 17.58 0.96 -5.84
N ARG A 133 16.71 1.82 -6.36
CA ARG A 133 16.28 1.78 -7.77
C ARG A 133 15.47 3.04 -8.02
N ASN A 134 15.96 3.91 -8.89
CA ASN A 134 15.10 4.86 -9.60
C ASN A 134 14.12 4.02 -10.42
N ILE A 135 13.04 3.56 -9.81
CA ILE A 135 11.87 3.17 -10.56
C ILE A 135 11.21 4.50 -10.90
N THR A 136 11.62 5.09 -12.02
CA THR A 136 10.71 5.98 -12.75
C THR A 136 9.47 5.12 -13.00
N ALA A 137 8.44 5.29 -12.19
CA ALA A 137 7.17 4.66 -12.44
C ALA A 137 6.78 5.08 -13.87
N PRO A 138 6.59 4.13 -14.80
CA PRO A 138 6.20 4.50 -16.15
C PRO A 138 4.88 5.26 -16.03
N PHE A 139 4.74 6.34 -16.79
CA PHE A 139 3.47 7.04 -16.92
C PHE A 139 2.40 6.01 -17.29
N CYS A 140 1.45 5.80 -16.39
CA CYS A 140 0.36 4.86 -16.57
C CYS A 140 -0.92 5.65 -16.78
N PHE A 141 -1.44 5.60 -18.01
CA PHE A 141 -2.72 6.17 -18.36
C PHE A 141 -3.83 5.18 -18.05
N GLN A 142 -4.89 5.61 -17.36
CA GLN A 142 -6.04 4.73 -17.11
C GLN A 142 -6.82 4.53 -18.41
N ASN A 143 -6.95 3.29 -18.89
CA ASN A 143 -7.70 2.95 -20.11
C ASN A 143 -9.18 3.39 -20.08
N PHE A 144 -9.74 3.74 -18.92
CA PHE A 144 -11.09 4.32 -18.86
C PHE A 144 -11.18 5.62 -19.68
N TRP A 145 -10.13 6.43 -19.68
CA TRP A 145 -10.11 7.69 -20.40
C TRP A 145 -10.25 7.52 -21.91
N THR A 146 -9.77 6.42 -22.50
CA THR A 146 -9.96 6.17 -23.96
C THR A 146 -11.42 5.96 -24.33
N LYS A 147 -12.28 5.67 -23.35
CA LYS A 147 -13.72 5.52 -23.53
C LYS A 147 -14.50 6.79 -23.18
N TYR A 148 -13.82 7.83 -22.70
CA TYR A 148 -14.45 9.09 -22.35
C TYR A 148 -14.74 9.88 -23.63
N PRO A 149 -16.02 10.16 -23.97
CA PRO A 149 -16.39 10.74 -25.27
C PRO A 149 -15.75 12.10 -25.58
N HIS A 150 -15.35 12.84 -24.54
CA HIS A 150 -14.76 14.19 -24.66
C HIS A 150 -13.27 14.21 -24.32
N LEU A 151 -12.58 13.06 -24.36
CA LEU A 151 -11.14 13.02 -24.09
C LEU A 151 -10.38 13.92 -25.06
N ASP A 152 -10.68 13.84 -26.36
CA ASP A 152 -9.99 14.60 -27.39
C ASP A 152 -10.19 16.11 -27.23
N ASP A 153 -11.42 16.54 -26.90
CA ASP A 153 -11.73 17.95 -26.62
C ASP A 153 -10.97 18.45 -25.39
N LEU A 154 -10.95 17.64 -24.32
CA LEU A 154 -10.27 17.96 -23.06
C LEU A 154 -8.75 18.08 -23.27
N VAL A 155 -8.15 17.14 -23.98
CA VAL A 155 -6.72 17.12 -24.30
C VAL A 155 -6.39 18.33 -25.19
N THR A 156 -7.14 18.55 -26.26
CA THR A 156 -6.94 19.68 -27.18
C THR A 156 -7.03 21.02 -26.46
N LYS A 157 -8.05 21.19 -25.61
CA LYS A 157 -8.23 22.41 -24.81
C LYS A 157 -7.09 22.62 -23.83
N SER A 158 -6.65 21.56 -23.15
CA SER A 158 -5.57 21.63 -22.17
C SER A 158 -4.23 21.95 -22.83
N TRP A 159 -3.95 21.35 -24.00
CA TRP A 159 -2.73 21.62 -24.78
C TRP A 159 -2.66 23.03 -25.35
N LYS A 160 -3.80 23.63 -25.71
CA LYS A 160 -3.87 25.00 -26.24
C LYS A 160 -3.92 26.06 -25.14
N SER A 161 -3.98 25.66 -23.86
CA SER A 161 -4.02 26.61 -22.75
C SER A 161 -2.65 27.26 -22.55
N PRO A 162 -2.54 28.60 -22.54
CA PRO A 162 -1.27 29.25 -22.28
C PRO A 162 -0.81 28.98 -20.84
N ILE A 163 0.33 28.33 -20.69
CA ILE A 163 0.95 28.08 -19.37
C ILE A 163 1.98 29.18 -19.09
N LYS A 164 1.73 29.99 -18.06
CA LYS A 164 2.75 30.89 -17.49
C LYS A 164 3.70 30.07 -16.62
N GLY A 165 4.91 29.78 -17.10
CA GLY A 165 5.89 29.01 -16.36
C GLY A 165 7.13 28.65 -17.17
N THR A 166 7.97 27.78 -16.61
CA THR A 166 9.20 27.29 -17.25
C THR A 166 8.89 26.46 -18.50
N LYS A 167 9.76 26.55 -19.53
CA LYS A 167 9.63 25.83 -20.81
C LYS A 167 9.41 24.31 -20.70
N MET A 168 9.77 23.71 -19.57
CA MET A 168 9.50 22.30 -19.25
C MET A 168 8.00 21.93 -19.28
N PHE A 169 7.10 22.92 -19.15
CA PHE A 169 5.64 22.73 -19.25
C PHE A 169 5.06 23.16 -20.61
N GLN A 170 5.90 23.54 -21.55
CA GLN A 170 5.49 23.92 -22.90
C GLN A 170 5.88 22.78 -23.84
N LEU A 171 4.89 22.04 -24.34
CA LEU A 171 5.10 21.05 -25.39
C LEU A 171 5.12 21.80 -26.72
N SER A 172 6.28 21.85 -27.36
CA SER A 172 6.51 22.45 -28.69
C SER A 172 5.92 21.61 -29.81
#